data_AF-A0A7C4PF04-F1
#
_entry.id   AF-A0A7C4PF04-F1
#
_cell.length_a   1.000
_cell.length_b   1.000
_cell.length_c   1.000
_cell.angle_alpha   90.00
_cell.angle_beta   90.00
_cell.angle_gamma   90.00
#
_symmetry.space_group_name_H-M   'P 1'
#
loop_
_entity.id
_entity.type
_entity.pdbx_description
1 polymer ?
#
loop_
_entity_poly.entity_id
_entity_poly.type
_entity_poly.pdbx_seq_one_letter_code
_entity_poly.pdbx_strand_id
1 'polypeptide(L)'
;MNEEGRKFDPEECASEGPQSALERKLIEEYLQEKGFTWESAHALPEEEFHRLMTEACKYASLKLAEVESRAHLRREIHLPS
;
A
#
# COMPACT_ATOMS: atom_id res chain seq x y z
N MET A 1 -15.28 -16.48 -19.33
CA MET A 1 -15.29 -15.38 -18.35
C MET A 1 -13.87 -14.88 -18.33
N ASN A 2 -13.63 -13.75 -19.00
CA ASN A 2 -12.28 -13.28 -19.25
C ASN A 2 -11.75 -12.70 -17.94
N GLU A 3 -10.59 -13.20 -17.50
CA GLU A 3 -9.79 -12.59 -16.44
C GLU A 3 -9.32 -11.24 -16.96
N GLU A 4 -10.16 -10.22 -16.72
CA GLU A 4 -9.77 -8.83 -16.84
C GLU A 4 -8.66 -8.61 -15.83
N GLY A 5 -7.41 -8.66 -16.33
CA GLY A 5 -6.24 -8.29 -15.58
C GLY A 5 -6.51 -6.91 -15.00
N ARG A 6 -6.73 -6.87 -13.69
CA ARG A 6 -6.98 -5.66 -12.92
C ARG A 6 -5.85 -4.70 -13.27
N LYS A 7 -6.15 -3.73 -14.14
CA LYS A 7 -5.24 -2.61 -14.38
C LYS A 7 -4.99 -2.03 -13.00
N PHE A 8 -3.73 -2.05 -12.61
CA PHE A 8 -3.32 -1.41 -11.38
C PHE A 8 -3.35 0.08 -11.68
N ASP A 9 -4.47 0.74 -11.38
CA ASP A 9 -4.59 2.18 -11.49
C ASP A 9 -3.83 2.79 -10.29
N PRO A 10 -2.64 3.40 -10.50
CA PRO A 10 -1.81 3.91 -9.41
C PRO A 10 -2.50 5.06 -8.65
N GLU A 11 -3.52 5.68 -9.25
CA GLU A 11 -4.36 6.70 -8.61
C GLU A 11 -5.37 6.11 -7.60
N GLU A 12 -5.72 4.83 -7.70
CA GLU A 12 -6.67 4.19 -6.77
C GLU A 12 -6.03 3.99 -5.38
N CYS A 13 -4.71 3.76 -5.36
CA CYS A 13 -3.86 3.70 -4.16
C CYS A 13 -3.61 5.09 -3.53
N ALA A 14 -4.06 6.18 -4.18
CA ALA A 14 -3.86 7.56 -3.75
C ALA A 14 -5.15 8.29 -3.33
N SER A 15 -6.29 7.60 -3.22
CA SER A 15 -7.61 8.22 -2.93
C SER A 15 -7.66 8.88 -1.54
N GLU A 16 -7.93 10.19 -1.48
CA GLU A 16 -7.66 11.17 -0.39
C GLU A 16 -8.32 10.97 1.01
N GLY A 17 -8.48 9.73 1.49
CA GLY A 17 -8.95 9.40 2.86
C GLY A 17 -7.83 9.20 3.90
N PRO A 18 -8.17 8.99 5.19
CA PRO A 18 -7.19 8.68 6.25
C PRO A 18 -6.43 7.36 6.00
N GLN A 19 -7.03 6.43 5.25
CA GLN A 19 -6.36 5.23 4.75
C GLN A 19 -5.28 5.57 3.72
N SER A 20 -5.50 6.56 2.84
CA SER A 20 -4.48 7.06 1.90
C SER A 20 -3.31 7.75 2.60
N ALA A 21 -3.53 8.48 3.70
CA ALA A 21 -2.41 9.07 4.44
C ALA A 21 -1.48 8.01 5.05
N LEU A 22 -2.04 6.90 5.56
CA LEU A 22 -1.25 5.79 6.10
C LEU A 22 -0.64 4.94 4.98
N GLU A 23 -1.41 4.64 3.93
CA GLU A 23 -0.96 3.94 2.74
C GLU A 23 0.22 4.65 2.08
N ARG A 24 0.13 5.98 1.88
CA ARG A 24 1.25 6.79 1.35
C ARG A 24 2.51 6.70 2.19
N LYS A 25 2.38 6.67 3.53
CA LYS A 25 3.54 6.47 4.42
C LYS A 25 4.16 5.08 4.27
N LEU A 26 3.34 4.05 4.13
CA LEU A 26 3.81 2.68 3.92
C LEU A 26 4.48 2.51 2.55
N ILE A 27 3.97 3.18 1.52
CA ILE A 27 4.60 3.23 0.20
C ILE A 27 5.95 3.96 0.28
N GLU A 28 6.01 5.10 0.97
CA GLU A 28 7.25 5.83 1.18
C GLU A 28 8.29 5.01 1.96
N GLU A 29 7.85 4.28 2.99
CA GLU A 29 8.69 3.33 3.74
C GLU A 29 9.25 2.25 2.81
N TYR A 30 8.41 1.63 1.98
CA TYR A 30 8.84 0.63 1.00
C TYR A 30 9.87 1.19 0.01
N LEU A 31 9.62 2.39 -0.51
CA LEU A 31 10.55 3.09 -1.38
C LEU A 31 11.91 3.29 -0.69
N GLN A 32 11.90 3.78 0.56
CA GLN A 32 13.11 4.00 1.34
C GLN A 32 13.87 2.70 1.62
N GLU A 33 13.18 1.60 1.94
CA GLU A 33 13.80 0.27 2.10
C GLU A 33 14.49 -0.21 0.82
N LYS A 34 13.94 0.16 -0.35
CA LYS A 34 14.55 -0.13 -1.66
C LYS A 34 15.63 0.89 -2.06
N GLY A 35 15.86 1.93 -1.26
CA GLY A 35 16.82 3.00 -1.55
C GLY A 35 16.30 4.08 -2.50
N PHE A 36 14.99 4.15 -2.72
CA PHE A 36 14.33 5.13 -3.56
C PHE A 36 13.60 6.20 -2.72
N THR A 37 13.59 7.42 -3.24
CA THR A 37 12.63 8.48 -2.90
C THR A 37 11.55 8.58 -3.98
N TRP A 38 10.44 9.27 -3.70
CA TRP A 38 9.41 9.57 -4.70
C TRP A 38 9.97 10.19 -5.98
N GLU A 39 10.85 11.18 -5.86
CA GLU A 39 11.53 11.79 -7.01
C GLU A 39 12.36 10.78 -7.80
N SER A 40 13.16 9.95 -7.11
CA SER A 40 13.98 8.95 -7.81
C SER A 40 13.14 7.84 -8.45
N ALA A 41 12.01 7.48 -7.85
CA ALA A 41 11.08 6.51 -8.40
C ALA A 41 10.44 7.07 -9.69
N HIS A 42 10.01 8.34 -9.69
CA HIS A 42 9.48 9.00 -10.88
C HIS A 42 10.52 9.19 -12.01
N ALA A 43 11.81 9.18 -11.68
CA ALA A 43 12.88 9.22 -12.66
C ALA A 43 13.18 7.85 -13.30
N LEU A 44 12.58 6.76 -12.80
CA LEU A 44 12.74 5.43 -13.38
C LEU A 44 11.99 5.30 -14.72
N PRO A 45 12.41 4.36 -15.58
CA PRO A 45 11.62 3.97 -16.74
C PRO A 45 10.20 3.59 -16.33
N GLU A 46 9.21 3.93 -17.17
CA GLU A 46 7.78 3.70 -16.89
C GLU A 46 7.49 2.25 -16.44
N GLU A 47 8.13 1.26 -17.09
CA GLU A 47 7.96 -0.15 -16.73
C GLU A 47 8.48 -0.47 -15.32
N GLU A 48 9.64 0.09 -14.94
CA GLU A 48 10.21 -0.11 -13.61
C GLU A 48 9.45 0.66 -12.54
N PHE A 49 9.03 1.88 -12.85
CA PHE A 49 8.18 2.68 -11.96
C PHE A 49 6.85 1.97 -11.68
N HIS A 50 6.17 1.46 -12.70
CA HIS A 50 4.92 0.71 -12.54
C HIS A 50 5.11 -0.56 -11.73
N ARG A 51 6.20 -1.31 -11.96
CA ARG A 51 6.53 -2.49 -11.14
C ARG A 51 6.76 -2.10 -9.68
N LEU A 52 7.58 -1.08 -9.45
CA LEU A 52 7.91 -0.59 -8.11
C LEU A 52 6.66 -0.12 -7.35
N MET A 53 5.77 0.65 -8.00
CA MET A 53 4.51 1.11 -7.38
C MET A 53 3.52 -0.02 -7.14
N THR A 54 3.44 -0.98 -8.04
CA THR A 54 2.62 -2.18 -7.83
C THR A 54 3.09 -2.94 -6.59
N GLU A 55 4.41 -3.11 -6.40
CA GLU A 55 4.95 -3.75 -5.22
C GLU A 55 4.71 -2.92 -3.95
N ALA A 56 4.93 -1.61 -4.01
CA ALA A 56 4.76 -0.72 -2.86
C ALA A 56 3.31 -0.67 -2.37
N CYS A 57 2.32 -0.62 -3.28
CA CYS A 57 0.92 -0.66 -2.90
C CYS A 57 0.49 -2.03 -2.37
N LYS A 58 1.04 -3.14 -2.89
CA LYS A 58 0.84 -4.47 -2.29
C LYS A 58 1.40 -4.54 -0.87
N TYR A 59 2.59 -3.97 -0.64
CA TYR A 59 3.19 -3.87 0.69
C TYR A 59 2.29 -3.07 1.65
N ALA A 60 1.82 -1.90 1.22
CA ALA A 60 0.94 -1.07 2.03
C ALA A 60 -0.39 -1.75 2.34
N SER A 61 -1.03 -2.38 1.36
CA SER A 61 -2.26 -3.16 1.55
C SER A 61 -2.07 -4.29 2.58
N LEU A 62 -0.96 -5.02 2.52
CA LEU A 62 -0.65 -6.09 3.48
C LEU A 62 -0.49 -5.53 4.90
N LYS A 63 0.26 -4.44 5.04
CA LYS A 63 0.49 -3.76 6.32
C LYS A 63 -0.80 -3.19 6.93
N LEU A 64 -1.67 -2.62 6.12
CA LEU A 64 -2.99 -2.16 6.56
C LEU A 64 -3.84 -3.33 7.07
N ALA A 65 -3.89 -4.44 6.32
CA ALA A 65 -4.59 -5.65 6.74
C ALA A 65 -4.05 -6.24 8.07
N GLU A 66 -2.73 -6.21 8.28
CA GLU A 66 -2.10 -6.61 9.55
C GLU A 66 -2.55 -5.71 10.71
N VAL A 67 -2.59 -4.39 10.49
CA VAL A 67 -3.03 -3.41 11.50
C VAL A 67 -4.50 -3.60 11.84
N GLU A 68 -5.37 -3.78 10.83
CA GLU A 68 -6.79 -4.04 11.02
C GLU A 68 -7.02 -5.36 11.76
N SER A 69 -6.36 -6.45 11.35
CA SER A 69 -6.45 -7.75 12.01
C SER A 69 -6.07 -7.66 13.51
N ARG A 70 -4.99 -6.95 13.84
CA ARG A 70 -4.59 -6.71 15.24
C ARG A 70 -5.57 -5.84 16.01
N ALA A 71 -6.20 -4.86 15.35
CA ALA A 71 -7.22 -4.02 15.97
C ALA A 71 -8.49 -4.82 16.27
N HIS A 72 -8.91 -5.71 15.37
CA HIS A 72 -10.04 -6.62 15.58
C HIS A 72 -9.78 -7.58 16.75
N LEU A 73 -8.60 -8.21 16.78
CA LEU A 73 -8.22 -9.12 17.88
C LEU A 73 -8.24 -8.42 19.25
N ARG A 74 -7.76 -7.17 19.34
CA ARG A 74 -7.78 -6.40 20.59
C ARG A 74 -9.20 -6.09 21.06
N ARG A 75 -10.15 -5.87 20.15
CA ARG A 75 -11.55 -5.60 20.49
C ARG A 75 -12.26 -6.84 21.03
N GLU A 76 -11.93 -8.03 20.53
CA GLU A 76 -12.53 -9.28 21.02
C GLU A 76 -12.05 -9.68 22.43
N ILE A 77 -10.83 -9.30 22.81
CA ILE A 77 -10.27 -9.61 24.15
C ILE A 77 -10.83 -8.67 25.25
N HIS A 78 -11.53 -7.60 24.87
CA HIS A 78 -12.16 -6.63 25.76
C HIS A 78 -13.68 -6.87 25.96
N LEU A 79 -14.17 -8.11 25.84
CA LEU A 79 -15.48 -8.46 26.41
C LEU A 79 -15.35 -8.60 27.93
N PRO A 80 -15.88 -7.68 28.76
CA PRO A 80 -16.01 -7.95 30.18
C PRO A 80 -17.00 -9.11 30.37
N SER A 81 -16.59 -10.14 31.12
CA SER A 81 -17.51 -11.11 31.73
C SER A 81 -18.35 -10.46 32.83
#